data_AF-A0A957I2F4-F1
#
_entry.id   AF-A0A957I2F4-F1
#
_cell.length_a   1.000
_cell.length_b   1.000
_cell.length_c   1.000
_cell.angle_alpha   90.00
_cell.angle_beta   90.00
_cell.angle_gamma   90.00
#
_symmetry.space_group_name_H-M   'P 1'
#
loop_
_entity.id
_entity.type
_entity.pdbx_description
1 polymer ?
#
loop_
_entity_poly.entity_id
_entity_poly.type
_entity_poly.pdbx_seq_one_letter_code
_entity_poly.pdbx_strand_id
1 'polypeptide(L)'
;MMKRLWLGMMVLALALVLAACGGGGGAETPAATAAPVEEGYPPPTVAITPAQGYPAPRPTPTLPTGYPDDGRVWLIKPVGMQCQEPESNLNQEVAVLQNNGILVLASQMTSLAVCEACEVCPTSEHYRILVAPEQIEAAKRFGWEEEPR
;
A
#
# COMPACT_ATOMS: atom_id res chain seq x y z
N MET A 1 -47.81 -12.52 -2.20
CA MET A 1 -47.36 -13.93 -2.14
C MET A 1 -45.92 -14.17 -2.64
N MET A 2 -45.22 -13.20 -3.24
CA MET A 2 -43.85 -13.40 -3.80
C MET A 2 -42.69 -13.32 -2.79
N LYS A 3 -42.85 -12.66 -1.64
CA LYS A 3 -41.76 -12.45 -0.66
C LYS A 3 -41.28 -13.72 0.05
N ARG A 4 -42.12 -14.77 0.10
CA ARG A 4 -41.76 -16.05 0.76
C ARG A 4 -40.88 -16.94 -0.12
N LEU A 5 -40.92 -16.78 -1.44
CA LEU A 5 -40.05 -17.54 -2.35
C LEU A 5 -38.60 -17.02 -2.33
N TRP A 6 -38.42 -15.71 -2.14
CA TRP A 6 -37.11 -15.06 -2.21
C TRP A 6 -36.22 -15.38 -0.99
N LEU A 7 -36.81 -15.49 0.21
CA LEU A 7 -36.05 -15.91 1.41
C LEU A 7 -35.56 -17.37 1.32
N GLY A 8 -36.34 -18.26 0.71
CA GLY A 8 -35.94 -19.67 0.57
C GLY A 8 -34.70 -19.87 -0.32
N MET A 9 -34.59 -19.06 -1.39
CA MET A 9 -33.47 -19.13 -2.32
C MET A 9 -32.17 -18.58 -1.71
N MET A 10 -32.27 -17.60 -0.81
CA MET A 10 -31.11 -17.00 -0.16
C MET A 10 -30.47 -17.90 0.91
N VAL A 11 -31.27 -18.69 1.64
CA VAL A 11 -30.76 -19.65 2.63
C VAL A 11 -30.08 -20.85 1.96
N LEU A 12 -30.58 -21.28 0.79
CA LEU A 12 -29.99 -22.40 0.04
C LEU A 12 -28.61 -22.04 -0.57
N ALA A 13 -28.43 -20.80 -1.01
CA ALA A 13 -27.15 -20.31 -1.53
C ALA A 13 -26.07 -20.21 -0.43
N LEU A 14 -26.45 -19.82 0.79
CA LEU A 14 -25.51 -19.70 1.91
C LEU A 14 -24.99 -21.06 2.39
N ALA A 15 -25.80 -22.13 2.30
CA ALA A 15 -25.41 -23.48 2.68
C ALA A 15 -24.39 -24.12 1.70
N LEU A 16 -24.41 -23.72 0.42
CA LEU A 16 -23.50 -24.25 -0.60
C LEU A 16 -22.08 -23.67 -0.52
N VAL A 17 -21.91 -22.45 0.04
CA VAL A 17 -20.58 -21.81 0.17
C VAL A 17 -19.76 -22.39 1.33
N LEU A 18 -20.41 -22.90 2.38
CA LEU A 18 -19.73 -23.44 3.57
C LEU A 18 -19.11 -24.84 3.37
N ALA A 19 -19.39 -25.53 2.25
CA ALA A 19 -18.83 -26.84 1.96
C ALA A 19 -17.49 -26.80 1.17
N ALA A 20 -17.01 -25.62 0.77
CA ALA A 20 -15.85 -25.48 -0.12
C ALA A 20 -14.52 -25.09 0.55
N CYS A 21 -14.47 -24.90 1.88
CA CYS A 21 -13.24 -24.52 2.61
C CYS A 21 -12.82 -25.54 3.69
N GLY A 22 -13.09 -26.83 3.46
CA GLY A 22 -12.58 -27.90 4.32
C GLY A 22 -11.58 -28.77 3.57
N GLY A 23 -10.26 -28.53 3.73
CA GLY A 23 -9.27 -29.47 3.22
C GLY A 23 -7.79 -29.10 3.38
N GLY A 24 -7.14 -29.69 4.39
CA GLY A 24 -5.70 -30.04 4.40
C GLY A 24 -4.75 -28.93 4.88
N GLY A 25 -4.04 -29.00 6.01
CA GLY A 25 -3.57 -30.18 6.74
C GLY A 25 -2.22 -30.64 6.20
N GLY A 26 -1.13 -29.95 6.56
CA GLY A 26 0.24 -30.30 6.21
C GLY A 26 1.22 -29.60 7.15
N ALA A 27 1.43 -30.19 8.31
CA ALA A 27 2.53 -29.86 9.20
C ALA A 27 3.75 -30.68 8.75
N GLU A 28 4.80 -30.01 8.29
CA GLU A 28 6.10 -30.65 8.08
C GLU A 28 7.19 -29.77 8.71
N THR A 29 7.72 -30.32 9.79
CA THR A 29 8.81 -29.84 10.64
C THR A 29 10.09 -29.59 9.82
N PRO A 30 10.91 -28.57 10.14
CA PRO A 30 12.22 -28.41 9.54
C PRO A 30 13.14 -29.54 10.02
N ALA A 31 13.49 -30.47 9.12
CA ALA A 31 14.56 -31.43 9.35
C ALA A 31 15.91 -30.69 9.24
N ALA A 32 16.49 -30.41 10.41
CA ALA A 32 17.90 -30.09 10.54
C ALA A 32 18.72 -31.34 10.15
N THR A 33 19.32 -31.32 8.96
CA THR A 33 20.41 -32.24 8.61
C THR A 33 21.70 -31.42 8.60
N ALA A 34 22.47 -31.54 9.67
CA ALA A 34 23.87 -31.15 9.68
C ALA A 34 24.62 -32.05 8.70
N ALA A 35 25.13 -31.47 7.61
CA ALA A 35 26.05 -32.16 6.72
C ALA A 35 27.45 -32.23 7.38
N PRO A 36 28.17 -33.35 7.23
CA PRO A 36 29.48 -33.56 7.83
C PRO A 36 30.54 -32.68 7.16
N VAL A 37 31.48 -32.19 7.97
CA VAL A 37 32.69 -31.49 7.53
C VAL A 37 33.64 -32.55 6.96
N GLU A 38 33.84 -32.53 5.63
CA GLU A 38 34.95 -33.26 5.00
C GLU A 38 35.93 -32.24 4.39
N GLU A 39 37.18 -32.33 4.84
CA GLU A 39 38.32 -31.57 4.39
C GLU A 39 38.70 -31.92 2.94
N GLY A 40 39.02 -30.90 2.13
CA GLY A 40 39.92 -31.07 1.00
C GLY A 40 39.47 -30.49 -0.34
N TYR A 41 39.42 -29.16 -0.46
CA TYR A 41 39.79 -28.43 -1.69
C TYR A 41 40.27 -27.03 -1.26
N PRO A 42 41.43 -26.52 -1.72
CA PRO A 42 41.77 -25.12 -1.47
C PRO A 42 40.67 -24.24 -2.09
N PRO A 43 40.21 -23.18 -1.40
CA PRO A 43 39.21 -22.31 -1.97
C PRO A 43 39.75 -21.73 -3.29
N PRO A 44 38.94 -21.59 -4.34
CA PRO A 44 39.37 -20.85 -5.51
C PRO A 44 39.78 -19.46 -5.05
N THR A 45 41.02 -19.06 -5.33
CA THR A 45 41.46 -17.68 -5.16
C THR A 45 40.58 -16.82 -6.06
N VAL A 46 39.53 -16.25 -5.48
CA VAL A 46 38.74 -15.20 -6.13
C VAL A 46 39.69 -14.03 -6.28
N ALA A 47 40.20 -13.82 -7.48
CA ALA A 47 40.78 -12.55 -7.84
C ALA A 47 39.69 -11.50 -7.57
N ILE A 48 39.89 -10.68 -6.54
CA ILE A 48 39.03 -9.53 -6.28
C ILE A 48 39.36 -8.54 -7.39
N THR A 49 38.69 -8.67 -8.53
CA THR A 49 38.56 -7.55 -9.44
C THR A 49 37.95 -6.43 -8.61
N PRO A 50 38.54 -5.23 -8.55
CA PRO A 50 37.88 -4.10 -7.93
C PRO A 50 36.52 -3.99 -8.60
N ALA A 51 35.44 -4.21 -7.86
CA ALA A 51 34.10 -4.03 -8.39
C ALA A 51 34.09 -2.61 -8.97
N GLN A 52 33.96 -2.50 -10.28
CA GLN A 52 33.65 -1.22 -10.90
C GLN A 52 32.34 -0.81 -10.26
N GLY A 53 32.43 0.17 -9.35
CA GLY A 53 31.38 0.51 -8.43
C GLY A 53 30.07 0.65 -9.18
N TYR A 54 29.02 0.01 -8.67
CA TYR A 54 27.67 0.36 -9.09
C TYR A 54 27.57 1.89 -9.05
N PRO A 55 27.03 2.53 -10.10
CA PRO A 55 26.84 3.96 -10.08
C PRO A 55 26.10 4.31 -8.78
N ALA A 56 26.60 5.32 -8.07
CA ALA A 56 25.97 5.79 -6.84
C ALA A 56 24.46 5.94 -7.10
N PRO A 57 23.59 5.47 -6.18
CA PRO A 57 22.15 5.64 -6.32
C PRO A 57 21.85 7.09 -6.69
N ARG A 58 21.03 7.31 -7.72
CA ARG A 58 20.64 8.68 -8.09
C ARG A 58 19.97 9.30 -6.86
N PRO A 59 20.30 10.57 -6.52
CA PRO A 59 19.61 11.24 -5.44
C PRO A 59 18.12 11.26 -5.76
N THR A 60 17.31 10.66 -4.89
CA THR A 60 15.86 10.75 -4.96
C THR A 60 15.49 12.22 -4.73
N PRO A 61 14.64 12.84 -5.57
CA PRO A 61 14.15 14.18 -5.30
C PRO A 61 13.57 14.23 -3.89
N THR A 62 14.07 15.13 -3.04
CA THR A 62 13.50 15.34 -1.72
C THR A 62 12.12 15.95 -1.92
N LEU A 63 11.08 15.16 -1.64
CA LEU A 63 9.71 15.65 -1.64
C LEU A 63 9.58 16.70 -0.53
N PRO A 64 8.88 17.84 -0.77
CA PRO A 64 8.64 18.82 0.28
C PRO A 64 7.89 18.15 1.43
N THR A 65 8.49 18.10 2.61
CA THR A 65 7.80 17.52 3.78
C THR A 65 6.91 18.55 4.48
N GLY A 66 7.18 19.85 4.31
CA GLY A 66 6.42 20.97 4.88
C GLY A 66 5.26 21.47 4.01
N TYR A 67 4.43 22.34 4.60
CA TYR A 67 3.41 23.09 3.88
C TYR A 67 4.07 24.16 2.99
N PRO A 68 3.71 24.25 1.70
CA PRO A 68 4.24 25.29 0.83
C PRO A 68 3.70 26.68 1.21
N ASP A 69 4.56 27.70 1.18
CA ASP A 69 4.17 29.10 1.39
C ASP A 69 3.61 29.80 0.14
N ASP A 70 3.62 29.11 -1.01
CA ASP A 70 3.26 29.67 -2.32
C ASP A 70 1.82 29.36 -2.75
N GLY A 71 0.96 28.99 -1.80
CA GLY A 71 -0.46 28.73 -2.03
C GLY A 71 -0.78 27.34 -2.58
N ARG A 72 0.23 26.50 -2.86
CA ARG A 72 0.01 25.08 -3.12
C ARG A 72 -0.49 24.39 -1.86
N VAL A 73 -1.36 23.40 -2.04
CA VAL A 73 -2.01 22.70 -0.92
C VAL A 73 -1.77 21.21 -1.03
N TRP A 74 -1.45 20.62 0.12
CA TRP A 74 -1.44 19.17 0.28
C TRP A 74 -2.86 18.67 0.42
N LEU A 75 -3.24 17.75 -0.44
CA LEU A 75 -4.49 17.01 -0.33
C LEU A 75 -4.20 15.57 0.11
N ILE A 76 -5.11 14.99 0.86
CA ILE A 76 -5.06 13.61 1.34
C ILE A 76 -6.27 12.83 0.87
N LYS A 77 -6.09 11.51 0.76
CA LYS A 77 -7.17 10.55 0.53
C LYS A 77 -6.84 9.28 1.32
N PRO A 78 -7.77 8.72 2.11
CA PRO A 78 -7.50 7.49 2.86
C PRO A 78 -7.15 6.35 1.89
N VAL A 79 -6.15 5.56 2.27
CA VAL A 79 -5.69 4.37 1.52
C VAL A 79 -6.78 3.30 1.46
N GLY A 80 -7.68 3.31 2.43
CA GLY A 80 -8.83 2.42 2.56
C GLY A 80 -9.41 2.52 3.96
N MET A 81 -10.17 1.49 4.35
CA MET A 81 -10.55 1.33 5.75
C MET A 81 -9.34 0.94 6.60
N GLN A 82 -9.28 1.45 7.82
CA GLN A 82 -8.21 1.08 8.75
C GLN A 82 -8.16 -0.44 8.92
N CYS A 83 -6.94 -0.96 8.95
CA CYS A 83 -6.66 -2.38 9.16
C CYS A 83 -7.26 -3.30 8.05
N GLN A 84 -7.56 -2.75 6.87
CA GLN A 84 -7.93 -3.50 5.66
C GLN A 84 -6.92 -3.25 4.54
N GLU A 85 -6.80 -4.21 3.61
CA GLU A 85 -5.96 -4.03 2.43
C GLU A 85 -6.54 -2.95 1.51
N PRO A 86 -5.68 -2.10 0.92
CA PRO A 86 -6.15 -1.07 0.01
C PRO A 86 -6.67 -1.64 -1.32
N GLU A 87 -7.71 -1.00 -1.84
CA GLU A 87 -8.29 -1.33 -3.14
C GLU A 87 -7.46 -0.76 -4.32
N SER A 88 -6.68 0.30 -4.08
CA SER A 88 -5.82 0.94 -5.06
C SER A 88 -4.42 1.25 -4.51
N ASN A 89 -3.57 1.87 -5.31
CA ASN A 89 -2.28 2.39 -4.84
C ASN A 89 -2.07 3.82 -5.32
N LEU A 90 -1.08 4.51 -4.72
CA LEU A 90 -0.81 5.92 -4.98
C LEU A 90 -0.66 6.23 -6.48
N ASN A 91 0.03 5.38 -7.24
CA ASN A 91 0.26 5.61 -8.66
C ASN A 91 -1.04 5.53 -9.47
N GLN A 92 -1.95 4.63 -9.11
CA GLN A 92 -3.26 4.52 -9.75
C GLN A 92 -4.13 5.76 -9.46
N GLU A 93 -4.16 6.21 -8.22
CA GLU A 93 -4.90 7.41 -7.82
C GLU A 93 -4.36 8.68 -8.50
N VAL A 94 -3.04 8.84 -8.57
CA VAL A 94 -2.39 9.94 -9.30
C VAL A 94 -2.70 9.85 -10.80
N ALA A 95 -2.69 8.66 -11.39
CA ALA A 95 -3.03 8.48 -12.80
C ALA A 95 -4.48 8.89 -13.10
N VAL A 96 -5.43 8.60 -12.21
CA VAL A 96 -6.82 9.06 -12.35
C VAL A 96 -6.88 10.60 -12.41
N LEU A 97 -6.17 11.30 -11.52
CA LEU A 97 -6.14 12.76 -11.53
C LEU A 97 -5.51 13.32 -12.81
N GLN A 98 -4.37 12.79 -13.22
CA GLN A 98 -3.65 13.24 -14.41
C GLN A 98 -4.47 13.00 -15.70
N ASN A 99 -5.14 11.85 -15.81
CA ASN A 99 -6.04 11.55 -16.92
C ASN A 99 -7.26 12.49 -16.99
N ASN A 100 -7.59 13.18 -15.90
CA ASN A 100 -8.65 14.17 -15.80
C ASN A 100 -8.12 15.62 -15.82
N GLY A 101 -6.88 15.83 -16.25
CA GLY A 101 -6.28 17.16 -16.43
C GLY A 101 -5.81 17.83 -15.15
N ILE A 102 -5.71 17.09 -14.04
CA ILE A 102 -5.19 17.61 -12.77
C ILE A 102 -3.68 17.34 -12.71
N LEU A 103 -2.90 18.40 -12.54
CA LEU A 103 -1.45 18.38 -12.41
C LEU A 103 -1.06 18.09 -10.96
N VAL A 104 -0.57 16.87 -10.72
CA VAL A 104 0.03 16.49 -9.45
C VAL A 104 1.50 16.89 -9.44
N LEU A 105 1.87 17.80 -8.53
CA LEU A 105 3.23 18.36 -8.42
C LEU A 105 4.15 17.47 -7.57
N ALA A 106 3.58 16.78 -6.59
CA ALA A 106 4.25 15.81 -5.74
C ALA A 106 3.24 14.77 -5.25
N SER A 107 3.69 13.55 -4.95
CA SER A 107 2.84 12.51 -4.39
C SER A 107 3.64 11.64 -3.42
N GLN A 108 3.01 11.25 -2.31
CA GLN A 108 3.62 10.40 -1.28
C GLN A 108 2.55 9.66 -0.46
N MET A 109 2.99 8.67 0.31
CA MET A 109 2.20 8.14 1.42
C MET A 109 2.42 9.02 2.65
N THR A 110 1.41 9.17 3.49
CA THR A 110 1.51 9.79 4.81
C THR A 110 0.72 9.00 5.84
N SER A 111 1.05 9.16 7.12
CA SER A 111 0.34 8.54 8.24
C SER A 111 -0.17 9.65 9.15
N LEU A 112 -1.48 9.66 9.38
CA LEU A 112 -2.13 10.63 10.27
C LEU A 112 -2.56 9.93 11.55
N ALA A 113 -2.34 10.57 12.69
CA ALA A 113 -2.87 10.09 13.97
C ALA A 113 -4.40 10.28 13.96
N VAL A 114 -5.13 9.19 14.19
CA VAL A 114 -6.61 9.21 14.25
C VAL A 114 -7.08 9.13 15.69
N CYS A 115 -6.41 8.32 16.50
CA CYS A 115 -6.81 8.09 17.88
C CYS A 115 -5.59 7.70 18.73
N GLU A 116 -5.12 8.62 19.56
CA GLU A 116 -3.97 8.38 20.46
C GLU A 116 -4.28 7.34 21.55
N ALA A 117 -5.57 7.14 21.88
CA ALA A 117 -6.02 6.17 22.88
C ALA A 117 -6.37 4.79 22.28
N CYS A 118 -6.34 4.64 20.95
CA CYS A 118 -6.74 3.40 20.29
C CYS A 118 -5.52 2.50 20.13
N GLU A 119 -5.41 1.47 20.97
CA GLU A 119 -4.23 0.57 21.00
C GLU A 119 -4.06 -0.26 19.72
N VAL A 120 -5.13 -0.46 18.93
CA VAL A 120 -5.12 -1.43 17.83
C VAL A 120 -4.79 -0.82 16.46
N CYS A 121 -5.15 0.45 16.18
CA CYS A 121 -4.85 1.14 14.92
C CYS A 121 -4.82 2.67 15.17
N PRO A 122 -3.78 3.21 15.82
CA PRO A 122 -3.75 4.62 16.25
C PRO A 122 -3.57 5.60 15.09
N THR A 123 -3.04 5.13 13.96
CA THR A 123 -2.78 5.91 12.75
C THR A 123 -3.58 5.39 11.57
N SER A 124 -3.80 6.25 10.57
CA SER A 124 -4.40 5.89 9.28
C SER A 124 -3.48 6.34 8.15
N GLU A 125 -3.19 5.42 7.24
CA GLU A 125 -2.43 5.72 6.04
C GLU A 125 -3.29 6.46 5.02
N HIS A 126 -2.70 7.48 4.43
CA HIS A 126 -3.31 8.31 3.40
C HIS A 126 -2.37 8.44 2.20
N TYR A 127 -2.94 8.45 1.01
CA TYR A 127 -2.28 9.06 -0.13
C TYR A 127 -2.24 10.56 0.09
N ARG A 128 -1.14 11.20 -0.29
CA ARG A 128 -0.91 12.64 -0.14
C ARG A 128 -0.38 13.20 -1.44
N ILE A 129 -1.01 14.26 -1.96
CA ILE A 129 -0.61 14.91 -3.22
C ILE A 129 -0.50 16.42 -3.04
N LEU A 130 0.43 17.02 -3.77
CA LEU A 130 0.56 18.47 -3.84
C LEU A 130 -0.03 18.96 -5.15
N VAL A 131 -0.96 19.91 -5.06
CA VAL A 131 -1.61 20.53 -6.22
C VAL A 131 -1.56 22.05 -6.15
N ALA A 132 -1.74 22.68 -7.30
CA ALA A 132 -1.92 24.12 -7.39
C ALA A 132 -3.31 24.53 -6.86
N PRO A 133 -3.46 25.73 -6.26
CA PRO A 133 -4.71 26.15 -5.62
C PRO A 133 -5.93 26.14 -6.56
N GLU A 134 -5.74 26.45 -7.83
CA GLU A 134 -6.80 26.41 -8.85
C GLU A 134 -7.34 25.00 -9.16
N GLN A 135 -6.63 23.94 -8.72
CA GLN A 135 -7.01 22.55 -8.99
C GLN A 135 -7.63 21.83 -7.77
N ILE A 136 -7.68 22.49 -6.60
CA ILE A 136 -8.18 21.90 -5.35
C ILE A 136 -9.62 21.39 -5.53
N GLU A 137 -10.53 22.24 -6.02
CA GLU A 137 -11.94 21.87 -6.20
C GLU A 137 -12.12 20.77 -7.26
N ALA A 138 -11.24 20.70 -8.25
CA ALA A 138 -11.26 19.63 -9.24
C ALA A 138 -10.86 18.28 -8.61
N ALA A 139 -9.82 18.26 -7.77
CA ALA A 139 -9.35 17.07 -7.06
C ALA A 139 -10.36 16.58 -6.01
N LYS A 140 -11.06 17.50 -5.31
CA LYS A 140 -12.11 17.16 -4.34
C LYS A 140 -13.23 16.30 -4.92
N ARG A 141 -13.56 16.46 -6.21
CA ARG A 141 -14.54 15.61 -6.91
C ARG A 141 -14.13 14.13 -7.02
N PHE A 142 -12.85 13.82 -6.80
CA PHE A 142 -12.31 12.45 -6.78
C PHE A 142 -12.08 11.91 -5.35
N GLY A 143 -12.64 12.59 -4.34
CA GLY A 143 -12.55 12.18 -2.94
C GLY A 143 -11.24 12.55 -2.26
N TRP A 144 -10.54 13.56 -2.76
CA TRP A 144 -9.39 14.16 -2.08
C TRP A 144 -9.84 15.29 -1.16
N GLU A 145 -9.21 15.42 -0.01
CA GLU A 145 -9.53 16.43 1.00
C GLU A 145 -8.28 17.23 1.35
N GLU A 146 -8.44 18.48 1.80
CA GLU A 146 -7.28 19.27 2.23
C GLU A 146 -6.68 18.66 3.50
N GLU A 147 -5.34 18.54 3.54
CA GLU A 147 -4.65 18.00 4.71
C GLU A 147 -4.82 18.94 5.92
N PRO A 148 -5.35 18.45 7.05
CA PRO A 148 -5.53 19.27 8.24
C PRO A 148 -4.18 19.77 8.75
N ARG A 149 -4.10 21.08 9.03
CA ARG A 149 -2.91 21.78 9.51
C ARG A 149 -2.72 21.67 11.01
#